data_AF-A0A8S3Q700-F1
#
_entry.id   AF-A0A8S3Q700-F1
#
_cell.length_a   1.000
_cell.length_b   1.000
_cell.length_c   1.000
_cell.angle_alpha   90.00
_cell.angle_beta   90.00
_cell.angle_gamma   90.00
#
_symmetry.space_group_name_H-M   'P 1'
#
loop_
_entity.id
_entity.type
_entity.pdbx_description
1 polymer ?
#
loop_
_entity_poly.entity_id
_entity_poly.type
_entity_poly.pdbx_seq_one_letter_code
_entity_poly.pdbx_strand_id
1 'polypeptide(L)'
;MAGLMVSIVSDQCSLTGGMFSGSIDGWVNECSLGVRTLPIQSPQLICHVSDRCTDIDCCLYDTETFRHYNLFLHLDPCNHRLQIGVELYSFDVSLLDFDFEKSYEVDLSGIFRILFNVEDLVYEESYVVNMEVHICWDITNPCNLEVTVLKNVILYKQPCNLTTYFAVDDFSLANWFTDTGYPPSVSLSGDAQQDLMETLDIFNFLNSPYQCQMSGGWNDSK
;
A
#
# COMPACT_ATOMS: atom_id res chain seq x y z
N MET A 1 -9.32 10.57 35.28
CA MET A 1 -8.07 10.66 34.50
C MET A 1 -7.70 9.25 34.09
N ALA A 2 -8.23 8.78 32.97
CA ALA A 2 -7.89 7.46 32.43
C ALA A 2 -6.83 7.70 31.36
N GLY A 3 -5.59 7.26 31.64
CA GLY A 3 -4.50 7.31 30.68
C GLY A 3 -4.75 6.27 29.60
N LEU A 4 -4.92 6.73 28.37
CA LEU A 4 -4.70 5.93 27.18
C LEU A 4 -3.18 5.87 26.98
N MET A 5 -2.57 4.74 27.35
CA MET A 5 -1.20 4.44 26.94
C MET A 5 -1.21 4.13 25.45
N VAL A 6 -0.92 5.14 24.63
CA VAL A 6 -0.50 4.96 23.24
C VAL A 6 0.82 4.19 23.30
N SER A 7 0.85 2.95 22.80
CA SER A 7 2.09 2.19 22.69
C SER A 7 2.83 2.67 21.46
N ILE A 8 3.60 3.74 21.62
CA ILE A 8 4.55 4.22 20.61
C ILE A 8 5.74 3.26 20.62
N VAL A 9 6.21 2.84 19.44
CA VAL A 9 7.41 2.01 19.28
C VAL A 9 8.59 2.68 20.00
N SER A 10 9.42 1.90 20.71
CA SER A 10 10.57 2.44 21.46
C SER A 10 11.67 2.96 20.54
N ASP A 11 11.78 2.37 19.35
CA ASP A 11 12.77 2.72 18.33
C ASP A 11 12.12 3.67 17.33
N GLN A 12 12.54 4.94 17.37
CA GLN A 12 12.08 5.98 16.48
C GLN A 12 12.91 5.98 15.18
N CYS A 13 12.29 6.36 14.07
CA CYS A 13 13.04 6.68 12.86
C CYS A 13 14.01 7.87 13.10
N SER A 14 14.98 8.05 12.20
CA SER A 14 15.98 9.13 12.31
C SER A 14 16.14 9.87 11.00
N LEU A 15 15.97 11.19 11.03
CA LEU A 15 16.13 12.06 9.85
C LEU A 15 17.50 11.93 9.16
N THR A 16 18.56 11.59 9.89
CA THR A 16 19.92 11.52 9.31
C THR A 16 20.52 10.11 9.33
N GLY A 17 19.78 9.13 9.82
CA GLY A 17 20.27 7.79 10.10
C GLY A 17 19.56 6.71 9.28
N GLY A 18 20.19 5.54 9.16
CA GLY A 18 19.61 4.39 8.46
C GLY A 18 19.26 4.72 7.01
N MET A 19 18.08 4.29 6.57
CA MET A 19 17.56 4.48 5.20
C MET A 19 17.32 5.95 4.81
N PHE A 20 17.25 6.87 5.77
CA PHE A 20 17.04 8.30 5.51
C PHE A 20 18.35 9.08 5.36
N SER A 21 19.50 8.43 5.53
CA SER A 21 20.81 9.09 5.44
C SER A 21 21.13 9.52 4.01
N GLY A 22 21.70 10.71 3.85
CA GLY A 22 22.11 11.22 2.55
C GLY A 22 20.97 11.76 1.67
N SER A 23 19.83 12.12 2.27
CA SER A 23 18.69 12.69 1.54
C SER A 23 19.07 13.94 0.74
N ILE A 24 18.54 14.04 -0.48
CA ILE A 24 18.62 15.24 -1.33
C ILE A 24 17.19 15.77 -1.49
N ASP A 25 16.97 17.05 -1.17
CA ASP A 25 15.66 17.70 -1.24
C ASP A 25 14.55 16.97 -0.44
N GLY A 26 14.94 16.32 0.65
CA GLY A 26 14.07 15.54 1.53
C GLY A 26 13.84 14.09 1.09
N TRP A 27 14.53 13.61 0.04
CA TRP A 27 14.34 12.28 -0.52
C TRP A 27 15.62 11.44 -0.51
N VAL A 28 15.48 10.17 -0.12
CA VAL A 28 16.39 9.08 -0.50
C VAL A 28 15.64 8.20 -1.51
N ASN A 29 16.28 7.79 -2.60
CA ASN A 29 15.61 7.06 -3.67
C ASN A 29 16.44 5.85 -4.11
N GLU A 30 15.90 4.66 -3.88
CA GLU A 30 16.48 3.38 -4.29
C GLU A 30 15.75 2.76 -5.50
N CYS A 31 14.70 3.41 -6.00
CA CYS A 31 13.95 2.96 -7.16
C CYS A 31 14.77 3.12 -8.44
N SER A 32 15.06 1.99 -9.10
CA SER A 32 15.82 1.94 -10.35
C SER A 32 15.07 2.51 -11.56
N LEU A 33 13.73 2.54 -11.52
CA LEU A 33 12.87 3.15 -12.56
C LEU A 33 12.86 4.69 -12.46
N GLY A 34 13.44 5.24 -11.39
CA GLY A 34 13.35 6.65 -11.04
C GLY A 34 12.03 6.98 -10.35
N VAL A 35 11.96 8.16 -9.72
CA VAL A 35 10.75 8.68 -9.10
C VAL A 35 10.67 10.15 -9.47
N ARG A 36 9.47 10.64 -9.78
CA ARG A 36 9.26 12.08 -9.95
C ARG A 36 8.70 12.62 -8.65
N THR A 37 9.55 13.30 -7.90
CA THR A 37 9.19 13.96 -6.65
C THR A 37 9.37 15.47 -6.77
N LEU A 38 8.61 16.20 -5.97
CA LEU A 38 8.89 17.59 -5.67
C LEU A 38 9.75 17.65 -4.39
N PRO A 39 10.62 18.67 -4.24
CA PRO A 39 11.34 18.90 -2.98
C PRO A 39 10.36 18.96 -1.81
N ILE A 40 10.66 18.22 -0.74
CA ILE A 40 9.88 18.29 0.49
C ILE A 40 10.08 19.66 1.13
N GLN A 41 8.99 20.38 1.35
CA GLN A 41 9.03 21.74 1.90
C GLN A 41 9.22 21.75 3.42
N SER A 42 8.85 20.66 4.10
CA SER A 42 8.98 20.54 5.55
C SER A 42 10.38 20.03 5.93
N PRO A 43 11.20 20.81 6.68
CA PRO A 43 12.53 20.37 7.10
C PRO A 43 12.49 19.26 8.18
N GLN A 44 11.30 18.96 8.71
CA GLN A 44 11.08 17.92 9.71
C GLN A 44 10.76 16.57 9.08
N LEU A 45 10.71 16.48 7.75
CA LEU A 45 10.26 15.31 7.02
C LEU A 45 11.34 14.89 6.02
N ILE A 46 11.74 13.62 6.09
CA ILE A 46 12.59 12.98 5.08
C ILE A 46 11.93 11.67 4.68
N CYS A 47 11.78 11.47 3.38
CA CYS A 47 11.18 10.28 2.80
C CYS A 47 12.21 9.43 2.06
N HIS A 48 11.98 8.14 2.05
CA HIS A 48 12.73 7.13 1.34
C HIS A 48 11.77 6.39 0.41
N VAL A 49 12.15 6.27 -0.86
CA VAL A 49 11.46 5.38 -1.81
C VAL A 49 12.31 4.14 -1.98
N SER A 50 11.72 2.98 -1.72
CA SER A 50 12.43 1.70 -1.80
C SER A 50 12.73 1.26 -3.23
N ASP A 51 13.48 0.17 -3.35
CA ASP A 51 13.76 -0.51 -4.60
C ASP A 51 12.51 -1.09 -5.29
N ARG A 52 11.39 -1.26 -4.56
CA ARG A 52 10.07 -1.64 -5.10
C ARG A 52 9.37 -0.50 -5.84
N CYS A 53 9.89 0.72 -5.79
CA CYS A 53 9.38 1.91 -6.48
C CYS A 53 7.96 2.38 -6.09
N THR A 54 7.27 1.63 -5.23
CA THR A 54 5.87 1.82 -4.82
C THR A 54 5.71 1.83 -3.30
N ASP A 55 6.79 1.60 -2.57
CA ASP A 55 6.85 1.72 -1.13
C ASP A 55 7.60 3.00 -0.74
N ILE A 56 6.94 3.82 0.07
CA ILE A 56 7.50 5.02 0.67
C ILE A 56 7.44 4.90 2.18
N ASP A 57 8.57 5.15 2.82
CA ASP A 57 8.69 5.39 4.25
C ASP A 57 9.16 6.82 4.48
N CYS A 58 8.58 7.52 5.44
CA CYS A 58 8.97 8.88 5.78
C CYS A 58 9.16 9.04 7.29
N CYS A 59 10.28 9.63 7.67
CA CYS A 59 10.53 10.01 9.05
C CYS A 59 10.10 11.46 9.28
N LEU A 60 9.15 11.66 10.19
CA LEU A 60 8.62 12.97 10.58
C LEU A 60 8.99 13.31 12.02
N TYR A 61 9.64 14.44 12.26
CA TYR A 61 9.84 14.98 13.60
C TYR A 61 8.66 15.85 14.04
N ASP A 62 7.97 15.45 15.11
CA ASP A 62 6.92 16.24 15.77
C ASP A 62 7.50 17.09 16.89
N THR A 63 7.33 18.41 16.76
CA THR A 63 7.82 19.39 17.74
C THR A 63 7.04 19.41 19.04
N GLU A 64 5.79 18.93 19.07
CA GLU A 64 4.98 18.91 20.29
C GLU A 64 5.41 17.78 21.21
N THR A 65 5.64 16.59 20.64
CA THR A 65 6.07 15.42 21.42
C THR A 65 7.58 15.22 21.49
N PHE A 66 8.35 16.00 20.73
CA PHE A 66 9.81 15.85 20.59
C PHE A 66 10.20 14.43 20.15
N ARG A 67 9.40 13.84 19.26
CA ARG A 67 9.55 12.47 18.78
C ARG A 67 9.56 12.41 17.26
N HIS A 68 10.17 11.37 16.73
CA HIS A 68 10.04 11.03 15.33
C HIS A 68 9.02 9.91 15.14
N TYR A 69 8.26 10.02 14.05
CA TYR A 69 7.26 9.05 13.63
C TYR A 69 7.61 8.51 12.24
N ASN A 70 7.58 7.19 12.09
CA ASN A 70 7.63 6.54 10.78
C ASN A 70 6.23 6.55 10.16
N LEU A 71 6.07 7.30 9.08
CA LEU A 71 4.90 7.29 8.22
C LEU A 71 5.20 6.38 7.03
N PHE A 72 4.25 5.57 6.59
CA PHE A 72 4.46 4.73 5.42
C PHE A 72 3.25 4.66 4.52
N LEU A 73 3.52 4.48 3.24
CA LEU A 73 2.58 4.13 2.19
C LEU A 73 3.22 3.06 1.32
N HIS A 74 2.64 1.87 1.34
CA HIS A 74 3.13 0.69 0.61
C HIS A 74 2.04 0.23 -0.35
N LEU A 75 2.36 0.24 -1.64
CA LEU A 75 1.48 -0.16 -2.73
C LEU A 75 2.03 -1.43 -3.38
N ASP A 76 1.36 -2.55 -3.15
CA ASP A 76 1.73 -3.83 -3.76
C ASP A 76 0.74 -4.15 -4.90
N PRO A 77 1.03 -3.77 -6.16
CA PRO A 77 0.16 -4.07 -7.29
C PRO A 77 0.07 -5.57 -7.59
N CYS A 78 1.05 -6.36 -7.16
CA CYS A 78 1.12 -7.79 -7.44
C CYS A 78 0.27 -8.60 -6.47
N ASN A 79 0.23 -8.20 -5.20
CA ASN A 79 -0.63 -8.80 -4.17
C ASN A 79 -1.90 -7.97 -3.92
N HIS A 80 -2.17 -7.00 -4.78
CA HIS A 80 -3.33 -6.12 -4.72
C HIS A 80 -3.58 -5.50 -3.35
N ARG A 81 -2.55 -4.93 -2.72
CA ARG A 81 -2.65 -4.38 -1.36
C ARG A 81 -2.17 -2.94 -1.31
N LEU A 82 -2.94 -2.08 -0.66
CA LEU A 82 -2.51 -0.77 -0.19
C LEU A 82 -2.45 -0.82 1.34
N GLN A 83 -1.30 -0.46 1.88
CA GLN A 83 -1.10 -0.29 3.30
C GLN A 83 -0.59 1.14 3.56
N ILE A 84 -1.21 1.84 4.50
CA ILE A 84 -0.85 3.21 4.87
C ILE A 84 -0.90 3.35 6.39
N GLY A 85 0.04 4.07 7.00
CA GLY A 85 0.05 4.14 8.45
C GLY A 85 1.12 5.01 9.08
N VAL A 86 1.09 4.99 10.42
CA VAL A 86 2.03 5.63 11.32
C VAL A 86 2.48 4.61 12.36
N GLU A 87 3.77 4.33 12.43
CA GLU A 87 4.37 3.37 13.36
C GLU A 87 3.77 1.96 13.23
N LEU A 88 2.98 1.53 14.21
CA LEU A 88 2.26 0.24 14.21
C LEU A 88 0.78 0.38 13.86
N TYR A 89 0.29 1.61 13.70
CA TYR A 89 -1.10 1.87 13.35
C TYR A 89 -1.20 1.96 11.83
N SER A 90 -1.93 1.03 11.22
CA SER A 90 -2.12 0.99 9.77
C SER A 90 -3.59 0.86 9.40
N PHE A 91 -3.88 1.32 8.19
CA PHE A 91 -5.05 0.96 7.41
C PHE A 91 -4.59 0.11 6.23
N ASP A 92 -5.30 -0.98 6.01
CA ASP A 92 -5.00 -1.99 5.01
C ASP A 92 -6.25 -2.21 4.15
N VAL A 93 -6.08 -2.13 2.82
CA VAL A 93 -7.17 -2.32 1.87
C VAL A 93 -6.69 -3.07 0.64
N SER A 94 -7.58 -3.91 0.09
CA SER A 94 -7.38 -4.54 -1.22
C SER A 94 -7.48 -3.49 -2.32
N LEU A 95 -6.51 -3.44 -3.22
CA LEU A 95 -6.53 -2.58 -4.41
C LEU A 95 -7.65 -2.95 -5.39
N LEU A 96 -8.26 -4.12 -5.25
CA LEU A 96 -9.37 -4.57 -6.09
C LEU A 96 -10.69 -3.93 -5.69
N ASP A 97 -10.84 -3.65 -4.39
CA ASP A 97 -12.00 -2.97 -3.81
C ASP A 97 -11.73 -1.46 -3.60
N PHE A 98 -10.55 -0.99 -3.96
CA PHE A 98 -10.13 0.40 -3.80
C PHE A 98 -10.66 1.27 -4.95
N ASP A 99 -11.25 2.41 -4.59
CA ASP A 99 -11.80 3.36 -5.54
C ASP A 99 -10.77 4.48 -5.77
N PHE A 100 -9.99 4.34 -6.84
CA PHE A 100 -8.92 5.28 -7.22
C PHE A 100 -9.43 6.69 -7.58
N GLU A 101 -10.74 6.90 -7.71
CA GLU A 101 -11.31 8.23 -7.96
C GLU A 101 -11.62 9.01 -6.68
N LYS A 102 -11.41 8.42 -5.50
CA LYS A 102 -11.79 9.02 -4.22
C LYS A 102 -10.59 9.44 -3.37
N SER A 103 -10.86 10.44 -2.53
CA SER A 103 -10.03 10.79 -1.38
C SER A 103 -10.55 10.09 -0.14
N TYR A 104 -9.63 9.62 0.69
CA TYR A 104 -9.90 8.89 1.91
C TYR A 104 -9.34 9.66 3.11
N GLU A 105 -10.05 9.61 4.24
CA GLU A 105 -9.59 10.07 5.53
C GLU A 105 -9.62 8.88 6.50
N VAL A 106 -8.47 8.56 7.09
CA VAL A 106 -8.30 7.47 8.04
C VAL A 106 -7.89 8.05 9.39
N ASP A 107 -8.68 7.77 10.42
CA ASP A 107 -8.32 8.05 11.81
C ASP A 107 -7.62 6.84 12.44
N LEU A 108 -6.37 7.02 12.80
CA LEU A 108 -5.53 6.05 13.48
C LEU A 108 -5.35 6.47 14.95
N SER A 109 -5.98 5.70 15.83
CA SER A 109 -5.87 5.84 17.29
C SER A 109 -6.37 7.18 17.87
N GLY A 110 -7.18 7.96 17.14
CA GLY A 110 -7.73 9.24 17.58
C GLY A 110 -6.73 10.40 17.60
N ILE A 111 -5.51 10.17 17.09
CA ILE A 111 -4.37 11.10 17.15
C ILE A 111 -3.88 11.44 15.75
N PHE A 112 -3.69 10.42 14.91
CA PHE A 112 -3.19 10.60 13.56
C PHE A 112 -4.36 10.49 12.60
N ARG A 113 -4.58 11.53 11.81
CA ARG A 113 -5.50 11.49 10.67
C ARG A 113 -4.68 11.54 9.40
N ILE A 114 -4.88 10.56 8.53
CA ILE A 114 -4.23 10.50 7.23
C ILE A 114 -5.27 10.79 6.16
N LEU A 115 -5.03 11.84 5.38
CA LEU A 115 -5.81 12.15 4.19
C LEU A 115 -4.99 11.74 2.98
N PHE A 116 -5.54 10.90 2.11
CA PHE A 116 -4.80 10.44 0.94
C PHE A 116 -5.72 10.19 -0.25
N ASN A 117 -5.12 10.22 -1.44
CA ASN A 117 -5.71 9.68 -2.65
C ASN A 117 -4.61 9.04 -3.50
N VAL A 118 -5.00 8.00 -4.23
CA VAL A 118 -4.14 7.29 -5.17
C VAL A 118 -4.88 7.24 -6.49
N GLU A 119 -4.26 7.73 -7.56
CA GLU A 119 -4.76 7.59 -8.93
C GLU A 119 -3.97 6.47 -9.63
N ASP A 120 -4.67 5.55 -10.29
CA ASP A 120 -4.04 4.50 -11.10
C ASP A 120 -3.90 4.93 -12.56
N LEU A 121 -2.66 5.18 -12.99
CA LEU A 121 -2.30 5.39 -14.39
C LEU A 121 -1.93 4.05 -15.02
N VAL A 122 -2.97 3.27 -15.39
CA VAL A 122 -2.83 1.89 -15.86
C VAL A 122 -1.93 1.79 -17.11
N TYR A 123 -2.05 2.73 -18.05
CA TYR A 123 -1.28 2.71 -19.30
C TYR A 123 0.15 3.18 -19.13
N GLU A 124 0.40 4.06 -18.16
CA GLU A 124 1.71 4.58 -17.79
C GLU A 124 2.42 3.71 -16.74
N GLU A 125 1.79 2.59 -16.35
CA GLU A 125 2.28 1.66 -15.32
C GLU A 125 2.75 2.40 -14.05
N SER A 126 1.95 3.36 -13.58
CA SER A 126 2.31 4.18 -12.43
C SER A 126 1.11 4.59 -11.58
N TYR A 127 1.39 5.05 -10.37
CA TYR A 127 0.43 5.66 -9.46
C TYR A 127 0.77 7.12 -9.24
N VAL A 128 -0.24 7.98 -9.14
CA VAL A 128 -0.08 9.33 -8.60
C VAL A 128 -0.61 9.35 -7.18
N VAL A 129 0.22 9.76 -6.23
CA VAL A 129 -0.08 9.67 -4.80
C VAL A 129 -0.02 11.05 -4.15
N ASN A 130 -1.06 11.37 -3.39
CA ASN A 130 -1.05 12.48 -2.43
C ASN A 130 -1.35 11.93 -1.03
N MET A 131 -0.66 12.49 -0.03
CA MET A 131 -0.82 12.10 1.36
C MET A 131 -0.52 13.29 2.27
N GLU A 132 -1.45 13.57 3.18
CA GLU A 132 -1.33 14.55 4.25
C GLU A 132 -1.56 13.87 5.59
N VAL A 133 -0.76 14.22 6.59
CA VAL A 133 -0.88 13.67 7.94
C VAL A 133 -1.12 14.81 8.91
N HIS A 134 -2.20 14.68 9.67
CA HIS A 134 -2.61 15.60 10.71
C HIS A 134 -2.46 14.92 12.06
N ILE A 135 -1.66 15.51 12.96
CA ILE A 135 -1.44 15.01 14.31
C ILE A 135 -2.16 15.94 15.29
N CYS A 136 -3.14 15.39 15.99
CA CYS A 136 -4.07 16.14 16.82
C CYS A 136 -3.97 15.62 18.27
N TRP A 137 -3.22 16.32 19.12
CA TRP A 137 -3.02 15.92 20.51
C TRP A 137 -4.18 16.35 21.42
N ASP A 138 -4.93 17.36 21.00
CA ASP A 138 -6.11 17.87 21.70
C ASP A 138 -7.38 17.70 20.87
N ILE A 139 -8.49 17.33 21.53
CA ILE A 139 -9.80 17.09 20.91
C ILE A 139 -10.51 18.43 20.56
N THR A 140 -10.08 19.54 21.17
CA THR A 140 -10.79 20.83 21.12
C THR A 140 -10.18 21.90 20.20
N ASN A 141 -8.97 21.68 19.69
CA ASN A 141 -8.23 22.63 18.85
C ASN A 141 -8.11 22.11 17.40
N PRO A 142 -7.86 22.98 16.41
CA PRO A 142 -7.32 22.51 15.12
C PRO A 142 -6.04 21.70 15.36
N CYS A 143 -5.76 20.72 14.51
CA CYS A 143 -4.65 19.79 14.72
C CYS A 143 -3.33 20.54 14.89
N ASN A 144 -2.49 20.05 15.80
CA ASN A 144 -1.27 20.74 16.21
C ASN A 144 -0.22 20.74 15.09
N LEU A 145 -0.23 19.69 14.27
CA LEU A 145 0.69 19.52 13.16
C LEU A 145 -0.07 19.01 11.95
N GLU A 146 0.08 19.70 10.82
CA GLU A 146 -0.44 19.30 9.52
C GLU A 146 0.72 19.30 8.53
N VAL A 147 1.00 18.15 7.92
CA VAL A 147 2.14 17.95 7.04
C VAL A 147 1.67 17.33 5.74
N THR A 148 1.88 18.01 4.63
CA THR A 148 1.81 17.39 3.30
C THR A 148 3.04 16.51 3.13
N VAL A 149 2.84 15.19 3.18
CA VAL A 149 3.91 14.20 3.07
C VAL A 149 4.22 13.91 1.61
N LEU A 150 3.17 13.64 0.82
CA LEU A 150 3.28 13.35 -0.61
C LEU A 150 2.39 14.31 -1.38
N LYS A 151 2.94 14.91 -2.44
CA LYS A 151 2.21 15.81 -3.33
C LYS A 151 2.54 15.51 -4.78
N ASN A 152 1.59 14.96 -5.52
CA ASN A 152 1.71 14.56 -6.92
C ASN A 152 2.95 13.67 -7.15
N VAL A 153 3.23 12.75 -6.23
CA VAL A 153 4.37 11.83 -6.35
C VAL A 153 3.98 10.73 -7.32
N ILE A 154 4.83 10.49 -8.33
CA ILE A 154 4.62 9.43 -9.31
C ILE A 154 5.47 8.22 -8.95
N LEU A 155 4.81 7.10 -8.68
CA LEU A 155 5.41 5.81 -8.31
C LEU A 155 5.23 4.81 -9.44
N TYR A 156 6.33 4.23 -9.93
CA TYR A 156 6.29 3.30 -11.06
C TYR A 156 6.08 1.87 -10.59
N LYS A 157 5.13 1.17 -11.22
CA LYS A 157 4.85 -0.24 -10.96
C LYS A 157 5.97 -1.09 -11.54
N GLN A 158 6.50 -1.99 -10.72
CA GLN A 158 7.41 -3.01 -11.23
C GLN A 158 6.61 -4.17 -11.84
N PRO A 159 7.13 -4.82 -12.89
CA PRO A 159 6.47 -5.99 -13.46
C PRO A 159 6.41 -7.11 -12.41
N CYS A 160 5.20 -7.63 -12.20
CA CYS A 160 4.98 -8.73 -11.28
C CYS A 160 5.63 -10.01 -11.82
N ASN A 161 6.44 -10.67 -10.99
CA ASN A 161 6.95 -11.99 -11.31
C ASN A 161 5.86 -13.04 -11.12
N LEU A 162 5.00 -13.23 -12.12
CA LEU A 162 3.88 -14.19 -12.08
C LEU A 162 4.30 -15.66 -11.90
N THR A 163 5.60 -15.97 -11.91
CA THR A 163 6.10 -17.34 -11.68
C THR A 163 6.28 -17.69 -10.20
N THR A 164 6.14 -16.73 -9.28
CA THR A 164 6.42 -16.92 -7.85
C THR A 164 5.24 -16.62 -6.91
N TYR A 165 4.05 -16.33 -7.44
CA TYR A 165 2.92 -15.82 -6.64
C TYR A 165 1.61 -16.55 -6.94
N PHE A 166 1.64 -17.86 -7.09
CA PHE A 166 0.40 -18.63 -6.95
C PHE A 166 0.07 -18.71 -5.45
N ALA A 167 -1.20 -18.53 -5.07
CA ALA A 167 -1.64 -18.69 -3.67
C ALA A 167 -1.24 -20.06 -3.10
N VAL A 168 -1.09 -21.05 -3.99
CA VAL A 168 -0.54 -22.37 -3.71
C VAL A 168 0.51 -22.71 -4.77
N ASP A 169 1.78 -22.76 -4.37
CA ASP A 169 2.86 -23.30 -5.19
C ASP A 169 2.58 -24.77 -5.55
N ASP A 170 2.82 -25.15 -6.81
CA ASP A 170 2.60 -26.52 -7.32
C ASP A 170 1.19 -27.08 -7.05
N PHE A 171 0.15 -26.23 -7.15
CA PHE A 171 -1.23 -26.65 -6.94
C PHE A 171 -1.59 -27.94 -7.71
N SER A 172 -2.13 -28.91 -6.98
CA SER A 172 -2.66 -30.17 -7.53
C SER A 172 -4.11 -30.32 -7.14
N LEU A 173 -5.00 -30.30 -8.12
CA LEU A 173 -6.43 -30.51 -7.90
C LEU A 173 -6.71 -31.87 -7.23
N ALA A 174 -5.91 -32.89 -7.54
CA ALA A 174 -6.03 -34.21 -6.93
C ALA A 174 -5.69 -34.19 -5.43
N ASN A 175 -4.62 -33.48 -5.04
CA ASN A 175 -4.24 -33.33 -3.63
C ASN A 175 -5.27 -32.47 -2.89
N TRP A 176 -5.76 -31.41 -3.52
CA TRP A 176 -6.80 -30.57 -2.94
C TRP A 176 -8.08 -31.36 -2.62
N PHE A 177 -8.52 -32.26 -3.52
CA PHE A 177 -9.63 -33.17 -3.23
C PHE A 177 -9.35 -34.08 -2.01
N THR A 178 -8.13 -34.63 -1.89
CA THR A 178 -7.78 -35.49 -0.74
C THR A 178 -7.71 -34.71 0.56
N ASP A 179 -7.24 -33.45 0.52
CA ASP A 179 -7.00 -32.63 1.70
C ASP A 179 -8.30 -32.03 2.25
N THR A 180 -9.24 -31.67 1.36
CA THR A 180 -10.56 -31.10 1.73
C THR A 180 -11.63 -32.17 1.97
N GLY A 181 -11.43 -33.39 1.47
CA GLY A 181 -12.40 -34.48 1.55
C GLY A 181 -13.53 -34.40 0.51
N TYR A 182 -13.47 -33.45 -0.42
CA TYR A 182 -14.39 -33.40 -1.55
C TYR A 182 -14.16 -34.59 -2.51
N PRO A 183 -15.23 -35.21 -3.06
CA PRO A 183 -15.07 -36.30 -4.01
C PRO A 183 -14.50 -35.77 -5.34
N PRO A 184 -13.55 -36.49 -5.96
CA PRO A 184 -13.04 -36.11 -7.28
C PRO A 184 -14.17 -35.95 -8.30
N SER A 185 -14.22 -34.80 -8.96
CA SER A 185 -15.24 -34.46 -9.95
C SER A 185 -14.65 -33.78 -11.18
N VAL A 186 -15.31 -33.94 -12.32
CA VAL A 186 -15.01 -33.24 -13.58
C VAL A 186 -15.65 -31.84 -13.65
N SER A 187 -16.60 -31.54 -12.76
CA SER A 187 -17.20 -30.22 -12.63
C SER A 187 -17.44 -29.91 -11.15
N LEU A 188 -16.79 -28.84 -10.69
CA LEU A 188 -16.99 -28.28 -9.36
C LEU A 188 -18.14 -27.29 -9.41
N SER A 189 -19.07 -27.41 -8.46
CA SER A 189 -20.19 -26.49 -8.30
C SER A 189 -20.56 -26.39 -6.82
N GLY A 190 -21.26 -25.32 -6.44
CA GLY A 190 -21.61 -25.06 -5.04
C GLY A 190 -20.36 -24.83 -4.17
N ASP A 191 -20.40 -25.34 -2.94
CA ASP A 191 -19.38 -25.07 -1.92
C ASP A 191 -17.97 -25.51 -2.36
N ALA A 192 -17.84 -26.63 -3.05
CA ALA A 192 -16.54 -27.11 -3.54
C ALA A 192 -15.91 -26.18 -4.59
N GLN A 193 -16.72 -25.48 -5.39
CA GLN A 193 -16.21 -24.45 -6.31
C GLN A 193 -15.79 -23.20 -5.55
N GLN A 194 -16.59 -22.80 -4.56
CA GLN A 194 -16.33 -21.62 -3.74
C GLN A 194 -15.02 -21.78 -2.96
N ASP A 195 -14.85 -22.89 -2.25
CA ASP A 195 -13.67 -23.20 -1.45
C ASP A 195 -12.41 -23.32 -2.30
N LEU A 196 -12.52 -23.86 -3.53
CA LEU A 196 -11.38 -23.93 -4.44
C LEU A 196 -10.96 -22.53 -4.90
N MET A 197 -11.93 -21.69 -5.27
CA MET A 197 -11.65 -20.31 -5.67
C MET A 197 -11.05 -19.50 -4.52
N GLU A 198 -11.43 -19.78 -3.27
CA GLU A 198 -10.83 -19.19 -2.07
C GLU A 198 -9.40 -19.68 -1.86
N THR A 199 -9.20 -21.01 -1.96
CA THR A 199 -7.88 -21.65 -1.83
C THR A 199 -6.87 -21.09 -2.84
N LEU A 200 -7.33 -20.81 -4.06
CA LEU A 200 -6.50 -20.27 -5.13
C LEU A 200 -6.43 -18.73 -5.14
N ASP A 201 -7.14 -18.06 -4.23
CA ASP A 201 -7.28 -16.60 -4.16
C ASP A 201 -7.75 -15.96 -5.48
N ILE A 202 -8.66 -16.65 -6.20
CA ILE A 202 -9.12 -16.25 -7.54
C ILE A 202 -10.33 -15.29 -7.49
N PHE A 203 -11.07 -15.23 -6.39
CA PHE A 203 -12.26 -14.36 -6.27
C PHE A 203 -11.99 -12.91 -6.64
N ASN A 204 -10.82 -12.48 -6.20
CA ASN A 204 -10.23 -11.18 -6.42
C ASN A 204 -10.06 -10.84 -7.92
N PHE A 205 -9.77 -11.84 -8.77
CA PHE A 205 -9.63 -11.65 -10.21
C PHE A 205 -10.96 -11.69 -10.97
N LEU A 206 -11.98 -12.38 -10.44
CA LEU A 206 -13.28 -12.52 -11.12
C LEU A 206 -14.10 -11.23 -11.13
N ASN A 207 -13.91 -10.37 -10.12
CA ASN A 207 -14.61 -9.09 -10.01
C ASN A 207 -13.84 -7.92 -10.63
N SER A 208 -12.66 -8.16 -11.22
CA SER A 208 -11.88 -7.12 -11.87
C SER A 208 -12.61 -6.55 -13.10
N PRO A 209 -12.63 -5.22 -13.30
CA PRO A 209 -13.17 -4.62 -14.51
C PRO A 209 -12.39 -5.02 -15.78
N TYR A 210 -11.21 -5.61 -15.61
CA TYR A 210 -10.34 -6.07 -16.70
C TYR A 210 -10.42 -7.59 -16.86
N GLN A 211 -11.62 -8.11 -17.18
CA GLN A 211 -11.77 -9.54 -17.50
C GLN A 211 -11.12 -9.88 -18.84
N CYS A 212 -10.32 -10.94 -18.87
CA CYS A 212 -9.81 -11.50 -20.13
C CYS A 212 -10.97 -12.01 -20.99
N GLN A 213 -11.29 -11.30 -22.07
CA GLN A 213 -12.29 -11.78 -23.03
C GLN A 213 -11.65 -12.86 -23.92
N MET A 214 -12.17 -14.09 -23.87
CA MET A 214 -11.77 -15.17 -24.78
C MET A 214 -12.17 -14.91 -26.25
N SER A 215 -12.85 -13.80 -26.55
CA SER A 215 -13.25 -13.41 -27.90
C SER A 215 -12.35 -12.31 -28.45
N GLY A 216 -11.16 -12.70 -28.92
CA GLY A 216 -10.29 -11.79 -29.66
C GLY A 216 -9.01 -12.50 -30.06
N GLY A 217 -8.96 -13.04 -31.28
CA GLY A 217 -7.68 -13.40 -31.88
C GLY A 217 -6.75 -12.19 -31.84
N TRP A 218 -5.48 -12.43 -31.54
CA TRP A 218 -4.39 -11.46 -31.66
C TRP A 218 -4.45 -10.83 -33.05
N ASN A 219 -5.00 -9.63 -33.15
CA ASN A 219 -4.84 -8.78 -34.32
C ASN A 219 -3.76 -7.77 -33.97
N ASP A 220 -2.51 -8.17 -34.23
CA ASP A 220 -1.44 -7.21 -34.40
C ASP A 220 -1.84 -6.25 -35.53
N SER A 221 -2.09 -4.99 -35.19
CA SER A 221 -2.29 -3.93 -36.15
C SER A 221 -1.42 -2.74 -35.77
N LYS A 222 -0.28 -2.70 -36.46
CA LYS A 222 0.66 -1.61 -36.75
C LYS A 222 0.46 -0.25 -36.08
#